data_AF-A0A2V5QMF7-F1
#
_entry.id   AF-A0A2V5QMF7-F1
#
_cell.length_a   1.000
_cell.length_b   1.000
_cell.length_c   1.000
_cell.angle_alpha   90.00
_cell.angle_beta   90.00
_cell.angle_gamma   90.00
#
_symmetry.space_group_name_H-M   'P 1'
#
loop_
_entity.id
_entity.type
_entity.pdbx_description
1 polymer ?
#
loop_
_entity_poly.entity_id
_entity_poly.type
_entity_poly.pdbx_seq_one_letter_code
_entity_poly.pdbx_strand_id
1 'polypeptide(L)'
;MNSVVEALGDSWHLHPPIEALILLSVAVYATGWWKIHQRRPDYFTFRHLLCFVAGEIALFVAIASPLHELAEISLMAHMIQHVLLMMVIPPLILLAAPHITLLFGLPNAMLHGVLRPFLGWTPLKKLVLILFHPVNCWIAFVATTLAWHTPVMFELALRSELWHAVEHICFLATALLFWWPVIQPWPSRARWPRLAMIPYLLLADLQNTALSAFLIFCDRAVYP
;
A
#
# COMPACT_ATOMS: atom_id res chain seq x y z
N MET A 1 -4.95 -4.21 33.30
CA MET A 1 -3.92 -3.68 32.37
C MET A 1 -2.90 -4.75 32.00
N ASN A 2 -2.34 -5.50 32.95
CA ASN A 2 -1.38 -6.58 32.66
C ASN A 2 -1.97 -7.73 31.84
N SER A 3 -3.23 -8.12 32.09
CA SER A 3 -3.90 -9.19 31.35
C SER A 3 -4.18 -8.87 29.87
N VAL A 4 -4.39 -7.59 29.54
CA VAL A 4 -4.60 -7.15 28.15
C VAL A 4 -3.27 -7.12 27.41
N VAL A 5 -2.19 -6.68 28.07
CA VAL A 5 -0.85 -6.66 27.47
C VAL A 5 -0.29 -8.08 27.29
N GLU A 6 -0.55 -8.99 28.24
CA GLU A 6 -0.22 -10.42 28.09
C GLU A 6 -1.05 -11.07 26.98
N ALA A 7 -2.37 -10.84 26.92
CA ALA A 7 -3.20 -11.34 25.83
C ALA A 7 -2.80 -10.81 24.45
N LEU A 8 -2.42 -9.53 24.35
CA LEU A 8 -1.87 -8.93 23.13
C LEU A 8 -0.45 -9.45 22.79
N GLY A 9 0.29 -9.96 23.77
CA GLY A 9 1.58 -10.62 23.57
C GLY A 9 1.44 -12.03 23.02
N ASP A 10 0.40 -12.75 23.43
CA ASP A 10 0.11 -14.13 23.00
C ASP A 10 -0.61 -14.20 21.64
N SER A 11 -1.30 -13.13 21.23
CA SER A 11 -2.02 -13.02 19.94
C SER A 11 -1.13 -12.62 18.74
N TRP A 12 0.19 -12.71 18.89
CA TRP A 12 1.09 -12.59 17.74
C TRP A 12 1.11 -13.91 16.98
N HIS A 13 0.15 -14.08 16.08
CA HIS A 13 0.19 -15.19 15.14
C HIS A 13 1.17 -14.88 14.03
N LEU A 14 2.38 -15.43 14.20
CA LEU A 14 3.34 -15.44 13.12
C LEU A 14 2.78 -16.31 12.00
N HIS A 15 2.63 -15.73 10.82
CA HIS A 15 2.34 -16.43 9.58
C HIS A 15 3.66 -16.56 8.82
N PRO A 16 4.38 -17.69 8.95
CA PRO A 16 5.72 -17.84 8.39
C PRO A 16 5.86 -17.46 6.91
N PRO A 17 4.87 -17.71 6.01
CA PRO A 17 5.02 -17.30 4.62
C PRO A 17 4.97 -15.77 4.41
N ILE A 18 4.18 -15.04 5.20
CA ILE A 18 4.05 -13.57 5.07
C ILE A 18 5.31 -12.90 5.60
N GLU A 19 5.79 -13.31 6.76
CA GLU A 19 7.06 -12.83 7.33
C GLU A 19 8.24 -13.14 6.43
N ALA A 20 8.31 -14.36 5.89
CA ALA A 20 9.36 -14.72 4.94
C ALA A 20 9.33 -13.81 3.71
N LEU A 21 8.14 -13.44 3.21
CA LEU A 21 8.00 -12.54 2.07
C LEU A 21 8.41 -11.11 2.40
N ILE A 22 8.06 -10.58 3.58
CA ILE A 22 8.48 -9.25 4.07
C ILE A 22 10.00 -9.22 4.29
N LEU A 23 10.57 -10.24 4.94
CA LEU A 23 12.02 -10.34 5.13
C LEU A 23 12.75 -10.46 3.80
N LEU A 24 12.19 -11.21 2.85
CA LEU A 24 12.74 -11.32 1.50
C LEU A 24 12.65 -9.98 0.76
N SER A 25 11.54 -9.25 0.85
CA SER A 25 11.40 -7.93 0.20
C SER A 25 12.41 -6.94 0.77
N VAL A 26 12.60 -6.91 2.09
CA VAL A 26 13.62 -6.10 2.78
C VAL A 26 15.03 -6.50 2.35
N ALA A 27 15.34 -7.79 2.28
CA ALA A 27 16.67 -8.26 1.87
C ALA A 27 16.98 -7.90 0.41
N VAL A 28 16.02 -8.11 -0.49
CA VAL A 28 16.13 -7.73 -1.91
C VAL A 28 16.27 -6.20 -2.03
N TYR A 29 15.47 -5.43 -1.31
CA TYR A 29 15.59 -3.98 -1.32
C TYR A 29 16.95 -3.51 -0.78
N ALA A 30 17.40 -4.03 0.36
CA ALA A 30 18.66 -3.64 0.98
C ALA A 30 19.87 -3.95 0.09
N THR A 31 19.87 -5.11 -0.59
CA THR A 31 20.92 -5.45 -1.56
C THR A 31 20.90 -4.54 -2.78
N GLY A 32 19.71 -4.19 -3.29
CA GLY A 32 19.55 -3.23 -4.38
C GLY A 32 20.01 -1.82 -3.98
N TRP A 33 19.60 -1.36 -2.79
CA TRP A 33 19.98 -0.08 -2.21
C TRP A 33 21.49 0.01 -2.05
N TRP A 34 22.14 -1.01 -1.49
CA TRP A 34 23.59 -1.06 -1.30
C TRP A 34 24.34 -0.91 -2.64
N LYS A 35 23.92 -1.65 -3.67
CA LYS A 35 24.52 -1.57 -5.02
C LYS A 35 24.37 -0.18 -5.65
N ILE A 36 23.21 0.46 -5.49
CA ILE A 36 22.96 1.80 -6.04
C ILE A 36 23.71 2.85 -5.24
N HIS A 37 23.66 2.77 -3.91
CA HIS A 37 24.30 3.70 -2.98
C HIS A 37 25.81 3.77 -3.21
N GLN A 38 26.49 2.63 -3.41
CA GLN A 38 27.92 2.61 -3.75
C GLN A 38 28.26 3.37 -5.03
N ARG A 39 27.34 3.43 -6.00
CA ARG A 39 27.57 4.10 -7.30
C ARG A 39 27.09 5.55 -7.31
N ARG A 40 26.07 5.87 -6.52
CA ARG A 40 25.36 7.16 -6.49
C ARG A 40 24.89 7.50 -5.06
N PRO A 41 25.83 7.76 -4.12
CA PRO A 41 25.47 7.98 -2.71
C PRO A 41 24.60 9.22 -2.52
N ASP A 42 24.82 10.26 -3.32
CA ASP A 42 24.09 11.54 -3.24
C ASP A 42 22.62 11.43 -3.65
N TYR A 43 22.29 10.48 -4.54
CA TYR A 43 20.93 10.29 -5.03
C TYR A 43 20.14 9.29 -4.18
N PHE A 44 20.78 8.21 -3.74
CA PHE A 44 20.14 7.16 -2.93
C PHE A 44 20.72 7.16 -1.52
N THR A 45 20.20 8.06 -0.70
CA THR A 45 20.62 8.21 0.70
C THR A 45 20.05 7.12 1.60
N PHE A 46 20.55 7.02 2.84
CA PHE A 46 20.03 6.14 3.89
C PHE A 46 18.54 6.38 4.21
N ARG A 47 18.00 7.57 3.91
CA ARG A 47 16.58 7.88 4.09
C ARG A 47 15.67 6.97 3.27
N HIS A 48 16.09 6.56 2.07
CA HIS A 48 15.32 5.65 1.22
C HIS A 48 15.18 4.28 1.88
N LEU A 49 16.28 3.76 2.46
CA LEU A 49 16.26 2.52 3.22
C LEU A 49 15.37 2.61 4.45
N LEU A 50 15.48 3.70 5.23
CA LEU A 50 14.62 3.92 6.39
C LEU A 50 13.13 3.98 6.01
N CYS A 51 12.79 4.67 4.91
CA CYS A 51 11.40 4.74 4.45
C CYS A 51 10.88 3.36 4.03
N PHE A 52 11.70 2.55 3.34
CA PHE A 52 11.31 1.20 2.95
C PHE A 52 11.07 0.31 4.17
N VAL A 53 12.04 0.27 5.08
CA VAL A 53 11.94 -0.55 6.30
C VAL A 53 10.78 -0.08 7.17
N ALA A 54 10.56 1.23 7.31
CA ALA A 54 9.41 1.76 8.05
C ALA A 54 8.08 1.38 7.40
N GLY A 55 8.00 1.40 6.05
CA GLY A 55 6.81 0.95 5.31
C GLY A 55 6.53 -0.53 5.51
N GLU A 56 7.56 -1.37 5.46
CA GLU A 56 7.45 -2.83 5.70
C GLU A 56 7.10 -3.14 7.16
N ILE A 57 7.65 -2.41 8.13
CA ILE A 57 7.25 -2.54 9.54
C ILE A 57 5.78 -2.13 9.71
N ALA A 58 5.35 -1.03 9.09
CA ALA A 58 3.95 -0.61 9.14
C ALA A 58 3.02 -1.65 8.49
N LEU A 59 3.45 -2.28 7.40
CA LEU A 59 2.73 -3.37 6.75
C LEU A 59 2.64 -4.62 7.64
N PHE A 60 3.75 -4.99 8.27
CA PHE A 60 3.81 -6.09 9.23
C PHE A 60 2.88 -5.81 10.42
N VAL A 61 2.90 -4.60 10.98
CA VAL A 61 1.99 -4.21 12.06
C VAL A 61 0.53 -4.23 11.59
N ALA A 62 0.25 -3.80 10.36
CA ALA A 62 -1.11 -3.81 9.84
C ALA A 62 -1.66 -5.24 9.65
N ILE A 63 -0.84 -6.21 9.25
CA ILE A 63 -1.33 -7.54 8.81
C ILE A 63 -1.06 -8.66 9.82
N ALA A 64 0.07 -8.63 10.52
CA ALA A 64 0.56 -9.74 11.35
C ALA A 64 0.63 -9.40 12.84
N SER A 65 0.07 -8.26 13.26
CA SER A 65 0.02 -7.89 14.67
C SER A 65 -1.36 -8.17 15.28
N PRO A 66 -1.49 -8.12 16.63
CA PRO A 66 -2.77 -8.18 17.33
C PRO A 66 -3.82 -7.18 16.81
N LEU A 67 -3.39 -6.16 16.07
CA LEU A 67 -4.28 -5.24 15.37
C LEU A 67 -5.21 -5.99 14.40
N HIS A 68 -4.76 -7.09 13.78
CA HIS A 68 -5.58 -7.88 12.87
C HIS A 68 -6.72 -8.58 13.61
N GLU A 69 -6.44 -9.23 14.74
CA GLU A 69 -7.49 -9.83 15.58
C GLU A 69 -8.40 -8.77 16.20
N LEU A 70 -7.83 -7.65 16.64
CA LEU A 70 -8.61 -6.51 17.14
C LEU A 70 -9.51 -5.92 16.04
N ALA A 71 -9.07 -5.94 14.79
CA ALA A 71 -9.86 -5.48 13.65
C ALA A 71 -11.11 -6.34 13.43
N GLU A 72 -11.05 -7.65 13.68
CA GLU A 72 -12.22 -8.52 13.54
C GLU A 72 -13.30 -8.24 14.59
N ILE A 73 -12.92 -7.76 15.77
CA ILE A 73 -13.85 -7.50 16.88
C ILE A 73 -14.16 -6.01 17.07
N SER A 74 -13.41 -5.10 16.44
CA SER A 74 -13.57 -3.66 16.59
C SER A 74 -13.48 -2.94 15.25
N LEU A 75 -14.59 -2.31 14.86
CA LEU A 75 -14.65 -1.45 13.68
C LEU A 75 -13.59 -0.34 13.69
N MET A 76 -13.24 0.18 14.88
CA MET A 76 -12.19 1.19 15.00
C MET A 76 -10.81 0.63 14.62
N ALA A 77 -10.46 -0.56 15.12
CA ALA A 77 -9.19 -1.21 14.78
C ALA A 77 -9.14 -1.59 13.30
N HIS A 78 -10.25 -2.06 12.74
CA HIS A 78 -10.41 -2.34 11.31
C HIS A 78 -10.18 -1.10 10.45
N MET A 79 -10.79 0.04 10.82
CA MET A 79 -10.55 1.29 10.10
C MET A 79 -9.11 1.79 10.24
N ILE A 80 -8.47 1.62 11.41
CA ILE A 80 -7.04 1.95 11.59
C ILE A 80 -6.19 1.11 10.63
N GLN A 81 -6.48 -0.18 10.48
CA GLN A 81 -5.78 -1.07 9.55
C GLN A 81 -5.90 -0.58 8.10
N HIS A 82 -7.10 -0.23 7.65
CA HIS A 82 -7.31 0.33 6.31
C HIS A 82 -6.61 1.68 6.12
N VAL A 83 -6.65 2.58 7.11
CA VAL A 83 -5.95 3.86 7.06
C VAL A 83 -4.43 3.66 6.96
N LEU A 84 -3.85 2.70 7.69
CA LEU A 84 -2.44 2.36 7.56
C LEU A 84 -2.10 1.90 6.14
N LEU A 85 -2.90 0.99 5.57
CA LEU A 85 -2.73 0.46 4.21
C LEU A 85 -2.88 1.51 3.11
N MET A 86 -3.71 2.53 3.32
CA MET A 86 -3.98 3.55 2.30
C MET A 86 -3.15 4.83 2.46
N MET A 87 -2.83 5.25 3.68
CA MET A 87 -2.27 6.57 3.96
C MET A 87 -0.85 6.56 4.52
N VAL A 88 -0.39 5.47 5.12
CA VAL A 88 0.93 5.41 5.76
C VAL A 88 1.90 4.55 4.96
N ILE A 89 1.51 3.31 4.68
CA ILE A 89 2.37 2.33 4.00
C ILE A 89 2.74 2.78 2.58
N PRO A 90 1.79 3.18 1.70
CA PRO A 90 2.13 3.52 0.32
C PRO A 90 3.09 4.71 0.20
N PRO A 91 2.91 5.83 0.95
CA PRO A 91 3.87 6.91 0.90
C PRO A 91 5.28 6.52 1.32
N LEU A 92 5.42 5.76 2.42
CA LEU A 92 6.72 5.29 2.89
C LEU A 92 7.41 4.40 1.85
N ILE A 93 6.67 3.44 1.29
CA ILE A 93 7.19 2.56 0.25
C ILE A 93 7.61 3.36 -0.98
N LEU A 94 6.80 4.32 -1.44
CA LEU A 94 7.11 5.11 -2.64
C LEU A 94 8.28 6.09 -2.42
N LEU A 95 8.39 6.70 -1.24
CA LEU A 95 9.54 7.55 -0.88
C LEU A 95 10.87 6.78 -0.93
N ALA A 96 10.84 5.46 -0.77
CA ALA A 96 11.99 4.60 -0.92
C ALA A 96 12.42 4.34 -2.39
N ALA A 97 11.71 4.87 -3.39
CA ALA A 97 11.92 4.59 -4.82
C ALA A 97 12.10 3.08 -5.11
N PRO A 98 11.08 2.27 -4.80
CA PRO A 98 11.21 0.82 -4.65
C PRO A 98 11.39 0.12 -5.99
N HIS A 99 10.80 0.63 -7.07
CA HIS A 99 10.75 -0.02 -8.37
C HIS A 99 12.14 -0.22 -8.99
N ILE A 100 13.06 0.74 -8.90
CA ILE A 100 14.44 0.50 -9.37
C ILE A 100 15.23 -0.28 -8.34
N THR A 101 15.09 0.07 -7.06
CA THR A 101 15.90 -0.54 -6.01
C THR A 101 15.68 -2.05 -5.92
N LEU A 102 14.41 -2.49 -5.96
CA LEU A 102 14.07 -3.92 -6.00
C LEU A 102 14.60 -4.60 -7.26
N LEU A 103 14.53 -3.96 -8.43
CA LEU A 103 15.08 -4.52 -9.67
C LEU A 103 16.61 -4.75 -9.60
N PHE A 104 17.37 -3.86 -8.96
CA PHE A 104 18.80 -4.04 -8.73
C PHE A 104 19.13 -5.07 -7.63
N GLY A 105 18.18 -5.30 -6.73
CA GLY A 105 18.25 -6.32 -5.69
C GLY A 105 18.08 -7.75 -6.21
N LEU A 106 17.26 -7.93 -7.24
CA LEU A 106 16.93 -9.25 -7.79
C LEU A 106 18.16 -9.97 -8.39
N PRO A 107 18.21 -11.32 -8.33
CA PRO A 107 19.21 -12.10 -9.03
C PRO A 107 19.17 -11.87 -10.55
N ASN A 108 20.34 -11.79 -11.20
CA ASN A 108 20.46 -11.55 -12.64
C ASN A 108 19.64 -12.56 -13.49
N ALA A 109 19.52 -13.80 -13.03
CA ALA A 109 18.73 -14.83 -13.70
C ALA A 109 17.22 -14.49 -13.75
N MET A 110 16.64 -13.97 -12.66
CA MET A 110 15.24 -13.51 -12.66
C MET A 110 15.05 -12.25 -13.51
N LEU A 111 15.98 -11.29 -13.40
CA LEU A 111 15.91 -10.04 -14.15
C LEU A 111 15.94 -10.30 -15.67
N HIS A 112 16.88 -11.12 -16.15
CA HIS A 112 17.05 -11.39 -17.57
C HIS A 112 16.12 -12.47 -18.11
N GLY A 113 15.80 -13.50 -17.33
CA GLY A 113 14.97 -14.62 -17.77
C GLY A 113 13.48 -14.35 -17.71
N VAL A 114 13.01 -13.65 -16.67
CA VAL A 114 11.57 -13.45 -16.44
C VAL A 114 11.16 -12.02 -16.76
N LEU A 115 11.81 -11.01 -16.19
CA LEU A 115 11.31 -9.63 -16.23
C LEU A 115 11.60 -8.90 -17.56
N ARG A 116 12.80 -9.08 -18.14
CA ARG A 116 13.25 -8.35 -19.33
C ARG A 116 12.31 -8.47 -20.55
N PRO A 117 11.74 -9.64 -20.89
CA PRO A 117 10.75 -9.75 -21.97
C PRO A 117 9.51 -8.87 -21.75
N PHE A 118 8.98 -8.84 -20.52
CA PHE A 118 7.79 -8.03 -20.18
C PHE A 118 8.10 -6.54 -20.19
N LEU A 119 9.27 -6.11 -19.68
CA LEU A 119 9.69 -4.70 -19.70
C LEU A 119 9.78 -4.13 -21.13
N GLY A 120 10.02 -4.98 -22.13
CA GLY A 120 10.06 -4.58 -23.54
C GLY A 120 8.68 -4.42 -24.19
N TRP A 121 7.64 -5.05 -23.64
CA TRP A 121 6.36 -5.26 -24.31
C TRP A 121 5.53 -3.98 -24.43
N THR A 122 5.26 -3.56 -25.66
CA THR A 122 4.56 -2.30 -25.98
C THR A 122 3.16 -2.17 -25.35
N PRO A 123 2.30 -3.21 -25.33
CA PRO A 123 1.00 -3.16 -24.66
C PRO A 123 1.14 -2.92 -23.15
N LEU A 124 2.10 -3.58 -22.49
CA LEU A 124 2.35 -3.37 -21.06
C LEU A 124 2.78 -1.93 -20.78
N LYS A 125 3.66 -1.36 -21.61
CA LYS A 125 4.05 0.06 -21.51
C LYS A 125 2.85 0.99 -21.66
N LYS A 126 1.96 0.74 -22.63
CA LYS A 126 0.73 1.54 -22.79
C LYS A 126 -0.19 1.41 -21.59
N LEU A 127 -0.36 0.20 -21.06
CA LEU A 127 -1.16 -0.04 -19.87
C LEU A 127 -0.62 0.71 -18.66
N VAL A 128 0.69 0.62 -18.39
CA VAL A 128 1.36 1.40 -17.33
C VAL A 128 1.18 2.90 -17.57
N LEU A 129 1.29 3.36 -18.81
CA LEU A 129 1.08 4.78 -19.10
C LEU A 129 -0.35 5.23 -18.79
N ILE A 130 -1.36 4.40 -19.06
CA ILE A 130 -2.76 4.70 -18.75
C ILE A 130 -3.00 4.64 -17.25
N LEU A 131 -2.63 3.53 -16.59
CA LEU A 131 -2.90 3.31 -15.17
C LEU A 131 -2.26 4.39 -14.28
N PHE A 132 -1.03 4.80 -14.59
CA PHE A 132 -0.29 5.80 -13.82
C PHE A 132 -0.59 7.25 -14.26
N HIS A 133 -1.67 7.48 -15.02
CA HIS A 133 -2.17 8.84 -15.25
C HIS A 133 -2.87 9.34 -13.98
N PRO A 134 -2.61 10.57 -13.48
CA PRO A 134 -3.16 11.05 -12.21
C PRO A 134 -4.67 10.83 -12.05
N VAL A 135 -5.45 11.16 -13.07
CA VAL A 135 -6.91 10.95 -13.07
C VAL A 135 -7.29 9.47 -12.89
N ASN A 136 -6.59 8.56 -13.54
CA ASN A 136 -6.88 7.13 -13.45
C ASN A 136 -6.47 6.55 -12.09
N CYS A 137 -5.34 7.03 -11.54
CA CYS A 137 -4.96 6.71 -10.16
C CYS A 137 -6.03 7.15 -9.15
N TRP A 138 -6.56 8.37 -9.31
CA TRP A 138 -7.61 8.90 -8.44
C TRP A 138 -8.91 8.12 -8.58
N ILE A 139 -9.36 7.87 -9.81
CA ILE A 139 -10.58 7.09 -10.08
C ILE A 139 -10.45 5.68 -9.51
N ALA A 140 -9.31 5.00 -9.71
CA ALA A 140 -9.09 3.67 -9.17
C ALA A 140 -9.19 3.64 -7.64
N PHE A 141 -8.54 4.59 -6.97
CA PHE A 141 -8.60 4.72 -5.51
C PHE A 141 -10.02 4.96 -5.01
N VAL A 142 -10.70 5.98 -5.55
CA VAL A 142 -12.07 6.32 -5.16
C VAL A 142 -13.05 5.17 -5.45
N ALA A 143 -12.96 4.55 -6.62
CA ALA A 143 -13.84 3.45 -7.00
C ALA A 143 -13.65 2.25 -6.08
N THR A 144 -12.39 1.89 -5.75
CA THR A 144 -12.09 0.82 -4.81
C THR A 144 -12.63 1.14 -3.42
N THR A 145 -12.40 2.34 -2.89
CA THR A 145 -12.93 2.75 -1.59
C THR A 145 -14.45 2.65 -1.55
N LEU A 146 -15.15 3.20 -2.55
CA LEU A 146 -16.61 3.15 -2.59
C LEU A 146 -17.16 1.73 -2.76
N ALA A 147 -16.52 0.89 -3.58
CA ALA A 147 -16.96 -0.48 -3.83
C ALA A 147 -16.93 -1.33 -2.56
N TRP A 148 -15.85 -1.26 -1.78
CA TRP A 148 -15.68 -2.01 -0.54
C TRP A 148 -16.57 -1.52 0.59
N HIS A 149 -16.96 -0.24 0.58
CA HIS A 149 -17.90 0.31 1.56
C HIS A 149 -19.38 0.07 1.19
N THR A 150 -19.68 -0.68 0.12
CA THR A 150 -21.04 -1.15 -0.14
C THR A 150 -21.42 -2.28 0.82
N PRO A 151 -22.70 -2.41 1.23
CA PRO A 151 -23.11 -3.42 2.20
C PRO A 151 -22.73 -4.85 1.79
N VAL A 152 -22.88 -5.18 0.50
CA VAL A 152 -22.60 -6.51 -0.04
C VAL A 152 -21.11 -6.86 0.04
N MET A 153 -20.23 -5.94 -0.35
CA MET A 153 -18.79 -6.20 -0.33
C MET A 153 -18.25 -6.20 1.10
N PHE A 154 -18.77 -5.30 1.94
CA PHE A 154 -18.41 -5.24 3.35
C PHE A 154 -18.77 -6.53 4.09
N GLU A 155 -20.00 -7.03 3.92
CA GLU A 155 -20.40 -8.32 4.49
C GLU A 155 -19.56 -9.48 3.94
N LEU A 156 -19.20 -9.44 2.66
CA LEU A 156 -18.39 -10.47 2.03
C LEU A 156 -16.97 -10.51 2.63
N ALA A 157 -16.37 -9.34 2.88
CA ALA A 157 -15.09 -9.22 3.55
C ALA A 157 -15.17 -9.74 4.99
N LEU A 158 -16.23 -9.40 5.74
CA LEU A 158 -16.41 -9.89 7.12
C LEU A 158 -16.61 -11.41 7.22
N ARG A 159 -17.25 -12.03 6.23
CA ARG A 159 -17.56 -13.47 6.25
C ARG A 159 -16.44 -14.36 5.70
N SER A 160 -15.45 -13.79 5.03
CA SER A 160 -14.42 -14.56 4.33
C SER A 160 -13.05 -13.90 4.41
N GLU A 161 -12.11 -14.59 5.07
CA GLU A 161 -10.70 -14.18 5.14
C GLU A 161 -10.09 -13.93 3.76
N LEU A 162 -10.48 -14.72 2.76
CA LEU A 162 -10.00 -14.54 1.38
C LEU A 162 -10.44 -13.19 0.81
N TRP A 163 -11.72 -12.83 0.98
CA TRP A 163 -12.24 -11.58 0.45
C TRP A 163 -11.74 -10.37 1.24
N HIS A 164 -11.52 -10.52 2.55
CA HIS A 164 -10.84 -9.52 3.37
C HIS A 164 -9.38 -9.30 2.91
N ALA A 165 -8.66 -10.37 2.57
CA ALA A 165 -7.31 -10.24 1.99
C ALA A 165 -7.34 -9.56 0.61
N VAL A 166 -8.34 -9.86 -0.23
CA VAL A 166 -8.54 -9.19 -1.53
C VAL A 166 -8.83 -7.71 -1.33
N GLU A 167 -9.64 -7.33 -0.34
CA GLU A 167 -9.89 -5.94 0.04
C GLU A 167 -8.60 -5.21 0.41
N HIS A 168 -7.79 -5.79 1.30
CA HIS A 168 -6.49 -5.23 1.68
C HIS A 168 -5.55 -5.05 0.49
N ILE A 169 -5.49 -6.03 -0.42
CA ILE A 169 -4.69 -5.94 -1.65
C ILE A 169 -5.22 -4.82 -2.53
N CYS A 170 -6.53 -4.68 -2.69
CA CYS A 170 -7.15 -3.61 -3.47
C CYS A 170 -6.81 -2.23 -2.88
N PHE A 171 -6.95 -2.05 -1.56
CA PHE A 171 -6.60 -0.79 -0.90
C PHE A 171 -5.12 -0.45 -1.06
N LEU A 172 -4.22 -1.39 -0.77
CA LEU A 172 -2.78 -1.14 -0.91
C LEU A 172 -2.40 -0.85 -2.37
N ALA A 173 -2.89 -1.63 -3.33
CA ALA A 173 -2.56 -1.46 -4.75
C ALA A 173 -3.06 -0.13 -5.31
N THR A 174 -4.31 0.23 -5.04
CA THR A 174 -4.89 1.50 -5.51
C THR A 174 -4.33 2.70 -4.76
N ALA A 175 -3.96 2.57 -3.49
CA ALA A 175 -3.28 3.62 -2.75
C ALA A 175 -1.84 3.84 -3.26
N LEU A 176 -1.10 2.78 -3.61
CA LEU A 176 0.19 2.92 -4.31
C LEU A 176 0.04 3.67 -5.64
N LEU A 177 -1.04 3.43 -6.39
CA LEU A 177 -1.35 4.20 -7.60
C LEU A 177 -1.69 5.66 -7.28
N PHE A 178 -2.52 5.90 -6.26
CA PHE A 178 -2.95 7.23 -5.83
C PHE A 178 -1.78 8.12 -5.40
N TRP A 179 -0.86 7.59 -4.60
CA TRP A 179 0.28 8.33 -4.09
C TRP A 179 1.41 8.49 -5.13
N TRP A 180 1.44 7.67 -6.18
CA TRP A 180 2.44 7.75 -7.23
C TRP A 180 2.58 9.14 -7.89
N PRO A 181 1.52 9.79 -8.42
CA PRO A 181 1.62 11.12 -9.03
C PRO A 181 1.99 12.22 -8.02
N VAL A 182 1.76 11.99 -6.72
CA VAL A 182 2.09 12.93 -5.63
C VAL A 182 3.57 12.85 -5.28
N ILE A 183 4.08 11.63 -5.04
CA ILE A 183 5.47 11.41 -4.57
C ILE A 183 6.46 11.40 -5.73
N GLN A 184 6.07 10.85 -6.88
CA GLN A 184 6.88 10.79 -8.10
C GLN A 184 8.24 10.10 -7.86
N PRO A 185 8.26 8.82 -7.45
CA PRO A 185 9.50 8.12 -7.11
C PRO A 185 10.45 8.03 -8.31
N TRP A 186 11.73 8.30 -8.11
CA TRP A 186 12.72 8.35 -9.19
C TRP A 186 12.83 7.01 -9.94
N PRO A 187 12.73 6.96 -11.29
CA PRO A 187 12.92 8.03 -12.25
C PRO A 187 11.58 8.51 -12.85
N SER A 188 10.47 8.37 -12.13
CA SER A 188 9.18 8.84 -12.60
C SER A 188 9.22 10.34 -12.89
N ARG A 189 8.46 10.75 -13.91
CA ARG A 189 8.38 12.15 -14.33
C ARG A 189 7.01 12.70 -13.99
N ALA A 190 6.99 13.93 -13.48
CA ALA A 190 5.76 14.68 -13.26
C ALA A 190 4.95 14.76 -14.57
N ARG A 191 3.69 14.32 -14.53
CA ARG A 191 2.76 14.53 -15.64
C ARG A 191 1.95 15.80 -15.50
N TRP A 192 1.66 16.18 -14.26
CA TRP A 192 0.91 17.38 -13.89
C TRP A 192 1.79 18.33 -13.07
N PRO A 193 1.49 19.64 -13.08
CA PRO A 193 2.18 20.59 -12.22
C PRO A 193 1.95 20.26 -10.75
N ARG A 194 2.93 20.55 -9.89
CA ARG A 194 2.85 20.24 -8.44
C ARG A 194 1.62 20.86 -7.78
N LEU A 195 1.22 22.05 -8.21
CA LEU A 195 0.02 22.73 -7.68
C LEU A 195 -1.28 21.97 -7.97
N ALA A 196 -1.34 21.16 -9.04
CA ALA A 196 -2.51 20.34 -9.32
C ALA A 196 -2.67 19.17 -8.33
N MET A 197 -1.63 18.84 -7.53
CA MET A 197 -1.74 17.83 -6.47
C MET A 197 -2.55 18.33 -5.26
N ILE A 198 -2.68 19.65 -5.08
CA ILE A 198 -3.51 20.22 -4.01
C ILE A 198 -4.99 19.86 -4.24
N PRO A 199 -5.64 20.26 -5.35
CA PRO A 199 -7.03 19.86 -5.61
C PRO A 199 -7.18 18.34 -5.76
N TYR A 200 -6.16 17.63 -6.27
CA TYR A 200 -6.17 16.16 -6.34
C TYR A 200 -6.38 15.51 -4.96
N LEU A 201 -5.60 15.92 -3.96
CA LEU A 201 -5.69 15.42 -2.59
C LEU A 201 -6.99 15.89 -1.93
N LEU A 202 -7.36 17.16 -2.11
CA LEU A 202 -8.61 17.72 -1.56
C LEU A 202 -9.85 17.01 -2.09
N LEU A 203 -9.90 16.64 -3.37
CA LEU A 203 -11.02 15.91 -3.93
C LEU A 203 -11.15 14.50 -3.37
N ALA A 204 -10.01 13.83 -3.12
CA ALA A 204 -10.01 12.52 -2.46
C ALA A 204 -10.48 12.63 -1.00
N ASP A 205 -9.99 13.64 -0.27
CA ASP A 205 -10.40 13.92 1.10
C ASP A 205 -11.89 14.28 1.21
N LEU A 206 -12.40 15.10 0.29
CA LEU A 206 -13.81 15.44 0.21
C LEU A 206 -14.68 14.20 -0.02
N GLN A 207 -14.25 13.29 -0.91
CA GLN A 207 -14.94 12.02 -1.15
C GLN A 207 -14.95 11.14 0.12
N ASN A 208 -13.82 11.02 0.80
CA ASN A 208 -13.73 10.22 2.03
C ASN A 208 -14.57 10.83 3.17
N THR A 209 -14.55 12.16 3.28
CA THR A 209 -15.37 12.90 4.25
C THR A 209 -16.86 12.73 3.96
N ALA A 210 -17.27 12.80 2.69
CA ALA A 210 -18.66 12.58 2.29
C ALA A 210 -19.13 11.15 2.60
N LEU A 211 -18.28 10.14 2.34
CA LEU A 211 -18.56 8.74 2.70
C LEU A 211 -18.69 8.57 4.22
N SER A 212 -17.75 9.14 4.99
CA SER A 212 -17.77 9.08 6.46
C SER A 212 -18.99 9.78 7.04
N ALA A 213 -19.33 10.97 6.54
CA ALA A 213 -20.53 11.70 6.94
C ALA A 213 -21.80 10.90 6.63
N PHE A 214 -21.88 10.28 5.45
CA PHE A 214 -23.01 9.41 5.11
C PHE A 214 -23.16 8.25 6.09
N LEU A 215 -22.07 7.58 6.48
CA LEU A 215 -22.10 6.46 7.43
C LEU A 215 -22.46 6.90 8.85
N ILE A 216 -21.98 8.06 9.31
CA ILE A 216 -22.24 8.58 10.66
C ILE A 216 -23.68 9.10 10.79
N PHE A 217 -24.20 9.80 9.78
CA PHE A 217 -25.52 10.43 9.81
C PHE A 217 -26.62 9.53 9.23
N CYS A 218 -26.34 8.27 8.91
CA CYS A 218 -27.38 7.34 8.49
C CYS A 218 -28.19 6.87 9.71
N ASP A 219 -29.50 7.13 9.72
CA ASP A 219 -30.40 6.68 10.79
C ASP A 219 -30.63 5.16 10.82
N ARG A 220 -30.03 4.41 9.89
CA ARG A 220 -30.11 2.96 9.77
C ARG A 220 -28.72 2.34 9.80
N ALA A 221 -28.61 1.14 10.36
CA ALA A 221 -27.43 0.31 10.17
C ALA A 221 -27.23 0.05 8.68
N VAL A 222 -26.20 0.65 8.09
CA VAL A 222 -25.83 0.46 6.68
C VAL A 222 -25.24 -0.94 6.46
N TYR A 223 -24.59 -1.47 7.50
CA TYR A 223 -24.01 -2.81 7.54
C TYR A 223 -24.89 -3.68 8.46
N PRO A 224 -25.62 -4.67 7.89
CA PRO A 224 -26.49 -5.60 8.64
C PRO A 224 -25.75 -6.59 9.54
#